data_AF-X6MBM3-F1
#
_entry.id   AF-X6MBM3-F1
#
_cell.length_a   1.000
_cell.length_b   1.000
_cell.length_c   1.000
_cell.angle_alpha   90.00
_cell.angle_beta   90.00
_cell.angle_gamma   90.00
#
_symmetry.space_group_name_H-M   'P 1'
#
loop_
_entity.id
_entity.type
_entity.pdbx_description
1 polymer ?
#
loop_
_entity_poly.entity_id
_entity_poly.type
_entity_poly.pdbx_seq_one_letter_code
_entity_poly.pdbx_strand_id
1 'polypeptide(L)' 'MSDLGKYLKITTHACVGGTAVREDIDMLKQGVQIVVGTPGRVNDMIERGALRLDKLKLFVLDEADEMLSRGFKDQ' A
#
# COMPACT_ATOMS: atom_id res chain seq x y z
N MET A 1 -4.31 -8.98 -10.35
CA MET A 1 -4.83 -7.62 -10.14
C MET A 1 -5.78 -7.25 -11.27
N SER A 2 -7.01 -6.90 -10.87
CA SER A 2 -8.30 -7.03 -11.57
C SER A 2 -8.40 -6.36 -12.95
N ASP A 3 -9.11 -7.01 -13.87
CA ASP A 3 -9.39 -6.53 -15.24
C ASP A 3 -10.03 -5.13 -15.28
N LEU A 4 -10.73 -4.72 -14.21
CA LEU A 4 -11.33 -3.39 -14.09
C LEU A 4 -10.28 -2.26 -14.10
N GLY A 5 -9.18 -2.42 -13.36
CA GLY A 5 -8.10 -1.43 -13.34
C GLY A 5 -7.45 -1.27 -14.71
N LYS A 6 -7.23 -2.39 -15.40
CA LYS A 6 -6.70 -2.40 -16.79
C LYS A 6 -7.66 -1.71 -17.76
N TYR A 7 -8.96 -1.99 -17.66
CA TYR A 7 -10.00 -1.36 -18.49
C TYR A 7 -10.05 0.16 -18.30
N LEU A 8 -9.98 0.62 -17.04
CA LEU A 8 -10.00 2.04 -16.67
C LEU A 8 -8.65 2.73 -16.81
N LYS A 9 -7.58 2.01 -17.21
CA LYS A 9 -6.20 2.48 -17.28
C LYS A 9 -5.70 3.06 -15.93
N ILE A 10 -6.09 2.41 -14.84
CA ILE A 10 -5.65 2.74 -13.48
C ILE A 10 -4.48 1.83 -13.10
N THR A 11 -3.39 2.45 -12.64
CA THR A 11 -2.22 1.74 -12.10
C THR A 11 -2.44 1.34 -10.64
N THR A 12 -2.20 0.07 -10.34
CA THR A 12 -2.37 -0.48 -8.98
C THR A 12 -1.11 -1.25 -8.57
N HIS A 13 -0.69 -1.12 -7.32
CA HIS A 13 0.45 -1.86 -6.77
C HIS A 13 0.12 -2.49 -5.42
N ALA A 14 0.65 -3.68 -5.18
CA ALA A 14 0.45 -4.43 -3.95
C ALA A 14 1.71 -4.36 -3.07
N CYS A 15 1.63 -3.69 -1.93
CA CYS A 15 2.69 -3.59 -0.92
C CYS A 15 2.44 -4.60 0.20
N VAL A 16 2.86 -5.85 0.00
CA VAL A 16 2.66 -6.93 0.97
C VAL A 16 3.99 -7.55 1.41
N GLY A 17 4.01 -8.16 2.59
CA GLY A 17 5.18 -8.92 3.05
C GLY A 17 5.50 -10.11 2.13
N GLY A 18 6.75 -10.57 2.17
CA GLY A 18 7.22 -11.72 1.35
C GLY A 18 7.74 -11.36 -0.05
N THR A 19 7.57 -10.12 -0.50
CA THR A 19 8.19 -9.60 -1.73
C THR A 19 9.43 -8.75 -1.42
N ALA A 20 10.28 -8.56 -2.43
CA ALA A 20 11.47 -7.74 -2.32
C ALA A 20 11.10 -6.25 -2.15
N VAL A 21 11.55 -5.65 -1.05
CA VAL A 21 11.32 -4.23 -0.72
C VAL A 21 11.76 -3.30 -1.86
N ARG A 22 12.83 -3.66 -2.57
CA ARG A 22 13.35 -2.86 -3.68
C ARG A 22 12.38 -2.78 -4.86
N GLU A 23 11.66 -3.86 -5.16
CA GLU A 23 10.67 -3.88 -6.24
C GLU A 23 9.50 -2.95 -5.90
N ASP A 24 9.05 -2.93 -4.65
CA ASP A 24 8.03 -2.00 -4.18
C ASP A 24 8.49 -0.54 -4.33
N ILE A 25 9.72 -0.23 -3.90
CA ILE A 25 10.29 1.12 -4.02
C ILE A 25 10.35 1.55 -5.49
N ASP A 26 10.87 0.68 -6.36
CA ASP A 26 11.03 1.01 -7.78
C ASP A 26 9.67 1.21 -8.45
N MET A 27 8.65 0.42 -8.09
CA MET A 27 7.29 0.63 -8.62
C MET A 27 6.63 1.91 -8.10
N LEU A 28 6.74 2.19 -6.80
CA LEU A 28 6.17 3.39 -6.21
C LEU A 28 6.80 4.66 -6.80
N LYS A 29 8.09 4.63 -7.14
CA LYS A 29 8.79 5.72 -7.84
C LYS A 29 8.30 5.95 -9.28
N GLN A 30 7.88 4.91 -9.98
CA GLN A 30 7.28 5.05 -11.32
C GLN A 30 5.92 5.73 -11.27
N GLY A 31 5.26 5.72 -10.10
CA GLY A 31 3.96 6.33 -9.86
C GLY A 31 2.83 5.31 -9.98
N VAL A 32 2.00 5.26 -8.94
CA VAL A 32 0.87 4.34 -8.82
C VAL A 32 -0.34 5.11 -8.31
N GLN A 33 -1.53 4.83 -8.86
CA GLN A 33 -2.77 5.51 -8.45
C GLN A 33 -3.40 4.87 -7.22
N ILE A 34 -3.34 3.55 -7.09
CA ILE A 34 -3.89 2.81 -5.95
C ILE A 34 -2.83 1.87 -5.39
N VAL A 35 -2.57 1.98 -4.09
CA VAL A 35 -1.73 1.05 -3.35
C VAL A 35 -2.63 0.23 -2.42
N VAL A 36 -2.47 -1.08 -2.45
CA VAL A 36 -3.11 -2.02 -1.52
C VAL A 36 -2.01 -2.75 -0.79
N GLY A 37 -2.07 -2.88 0.53
CA GLY A 37 -0.96 -3.52 1.23
C GLY A 37 -1.26 -3.87 2.67
N THR A 38 -0.37 -4.66 3.27
CA THR A 38 -0.43 -4.97 4.69
C THR A 38 0.15 -3.80 5.49
N PRO A 39 -0.39 -3.51 6.71
CA PRO A 39 -0.04 -2.30 7.46
C PRO A 39 1.47 -2.10 7.63
N GLY A 40 2.19 -3.13 8.06
CA GLY A 40 3.64 -3.05 8.28
C GLY A 40 4.45 -2.74 7.03
N ARG A 41 4.08 -3.31 5.85
CA ARG A 41 4.80 -3.03 4.60
C ARG A 41 4.46 -1.63 4.07
N VAL A 42 3.20 -1.21 4.17
CA VAL A 42 2.79 0.14 3.78
C VAL A 42 3.49 1.19 4.64
N ASN A 43 3.56 0.97 5.97
CA ASN A 43 4.26 1.85 6.89
C ASN A 43 5.76 1.94 6.55
N ASP A 44 6.45 0.82 6.33
CA ASP A 44 7.86 0.80 5.90
C ASP A 44 8.09 1.61 4.61
N MET A 45 7.15 1.55 3.65
CA MET A 45 7.26 2.35 2.41
C MET A 45 7.08 3.85 2.65
N ILE A 46 6.23 4.23 3.60
CA ILE A 46 6.01 5.63 4.01
C ILE A 46 7.25 6.16 4.74
N GLU A 47 7.77 5.42 5.72
CA GLU A 47 8.95 5.80 6.50
C GLU A 47 10.20 5.97 5.64
N ARG A 48 10.36 5.15 4.59
CA ARG A 48 11.43 5.28 3.59
C ARG A 48 11.23 6.44 2.61
N GLY A 49 10.08 7.09 2.63
CA GLY A 49 9.69 8.13 1.67
C GLY A 49 9.44 7.61 0.25
N ALA A 50 9.31 6.29 0.07
CA ALA A 50 9.00 5.67 -1.22
C ALA A 50 7.51 5.83 -1.56
N LEU A 51 6.63 5.67 -0.57
CA LEU A 51 5.22 6.00 -0.66
C LEU A 51 4.97 7.36 -0.04
N ARG A 52 4.73 8.37 -0.88
CA ARG A 52 4.41 9.73 -0.44
C ARG A 52 2.90 9.96 -0.41
N LEU A 53 2.39 10.47 0.69
CA LEU A 53 0.95 10.65 0.91
C LEU A 53 0.47 12.10 0.71
N ASP A 54 1.32 13.01 0.22
CA ASP A 54 1.00 14.45 0.06
C ASP A 54 -0.24 14.72 -0.81
N LYS A 55 -0.61 13.77 -1.67
CA LYS A 55 -1.75 13.85 -2.60
C LYS A 55 -2.83 12.80 -2.31
N LEU A 56 -2.80 12.15 -1.15
CA LEU A 56 -3.77 11.13 -0.78
C LEU A 56 -5.17 11.75 -0.67
N LYS A 57 -6.13 11.19 -1.40
CA LYS A 57 -7.52 11.66 -1.39
C LYS A 57 -8.47 10.69 -0.68
N LEU A 58 -8.09 9.42 -0.61
CA LEU A 58 -8.90 8.35 -0.06
C LEU A 58 -7.98 7.37 0.66
N PHE A 59 -8.36 7.04 1.88
CA PHE A 59 -7.74 5.97 2.67
C PHE A 59 -8.85 5.00 3.06
N VAL A 60 -8.63 3.71 2.81
CA VAL A 60 -9.56 2.64 3.14
C VAL A 60 -8.85 1.70 4.08
N LEU A 61 -9.51 1.41 5.21
CA LEU A 61 -9.06 0.44 6.20
C LEU A 61 -10.04 -0.73 6.18
N ASP A 62 -9.57 -1.89 5.76
CA ASP A 62 -10.36 -3.13 5.76
C ASP A 62 -10.08 -3.93 7.03
N GLU A 63 -11.06 -4.68 7.52
CA GLU A 63 -10.98 -5.46 8.78
C GLU A 63 -10.39 -4.64 9.96
N ALA A 64 -10.86 -3.40 10.11
CA ALA A 64 -10.31 -2.45 11.09
C ALA A 64 -10.44 -2.94 12.55
N ASP A 65 -11.44 -3.77 12.83
CA ASP A 65 -11.62 -4.43 14.13
C ASP A 65 -10.51 -5.44 14.43
N GLU A 66 -10.13 -6.27 13.47
CA GLU A 66 -8.97 -7.17 13.59
C GLU A 66 -7.67 -6.39 13.74
N MET A 67 -7.53 -5.28 13.00
CA MET A 67 -6.40 -4.36 13.14
C MET A 67 -6.36 -3.61 14.48
N LEU A 68 -7.48 -3.49 15.19
CA LEU A 68 -7.54 -2.86 16.52
C LEU A 68 -7.51 -3.88 17.67
N SER A 69 -7.44 -5.17 17.34
CA SER A 69 -7.23 -6.24 18.31
C SER A 69 -5.87 -6.07 19.01
N ARG A 70 -5.68 -6.73 20.15
CA ARG A 70 -4.53 -6.52 21.06
C ARG A 70 -3.15 -6.69 20.40
N GLY A 71 -3.04 -7.33 19.23
CA GLY A 71 -1.76 -7.60 18.57
C GLY A 71 -1.24 -6.50 17.63
N PHE A 72 -2.10 -5.60 17.12
CA PHE A 72 -1.73 -4.61 16.10
C PHE A 72 -1.53 -3.18 16.62
N LYS A 73 -1.99 -2.88 17.85
CA LYS A 73 -1.92 -1.52 18.41
C LYS A 73 -0.50 -1.01 18.71
N ASP A 74 0.47 -1.90 18.78
CA ASP A 74 1.85 -1.58 19.19
C ASP A 74 2.86 -1.62 18.01
N GLN A 75 2.37 -1.72 16.76
CA GLN A 75 3.19 -1.65 15.54
C GLN A 75 3.15 -0.28 14.87
#